data_AF-A0A1F4ZTM5-F1
#
_entry.id   AF-A0A1F4ZTM5-F1
#
_cell.length_a   1.000
_cell.length_b   1.000
_cell.length_c   1.000
_cell.angle_alpha   90.00
_cell.angle_beta   90.00
_cell.angle_gamma   90.00
#
_symmetry.space_group_name_H-M   'P 1'
#
loop_
_entity.id
_entity.type
_entity.pdbx_description
1 polymer ?
#
loop_
_entity_poly.entity_id
_entity_poly.type
_entity_poly.pdbx_seq_one_letter_code
_entity_poly.pdbx_strand_id
1 'polypeptide(L)'
;MKSLKQLLDDKVGVDKNKYVSKEYQDYGYRLAMELGDERHKSLYIKLAKTADRAVLEQCRSFVLDSNAHNKGALFMWKMKQLRENKAGK
;
A
#
# COMPACT_ATOMS: atom_id res chain seq x y z
N MET A 1 -40.30 0.86 10.47
CA MET A 1 -38.85 1.04 10.71
C MET A 1 -38.12 -0.21 10.26
N LYS A 2 -37.00 -0.09 9.55
CA LYS A 2 -36.19 -1.26 9.15
C LYS A 2 -35.59 -1.92 10.40
N SER A 3 -35.56 -3.25 10.44
CA SER A 3 -34.91 -4.00 11.52
C SER A 3 -33.38 -3.87 11.45
N LEU A 4 -32.71 -4.03 12.60
CA LEU A 4 -31.24 -3.97 12.68
C LEU A 4 -30.58 -5.00 11.74
N LYS A 5 -31.20 -6.18 11.59
CA LYS A 5 -30.78 -7.22 10.64
C LYS A 5 -30.86 -6.76 9.19
N GLN A 6 -31.96 -6.11 8.80
CA GLN A 6 -32.14 -5.59 7.44
C GLN A 6 -31.17 -4.46 7.12
N LEU A 7 -30.83 -3.61 8.11
CA LEU A 7 -29.82 -2.57 7.92
C LEU A 7 -28.40 -3.14 7.75
N LEU A 8 -28.12 -4.29 8.37
CA LEU A 8 -26.84 -4.99 8.23
C LEU A 8 -26.75 -5.68 6.87
N ASP A 9 -27.80 -6.38 6.44
CA ASP A 9 -27.88 -7.03 5.13
C ASP A 9 -27.81 -6.01 3.97
N ASP A 10 -28.49 -4.85 4.10
CA ASP A 10 -28.39 -3.74 3.14
C ASP A 10 -26.96 -3.17 3.04
N LYS A 11 -26.17 -3.25 4.13
CA LYS A 11 -24.76 -2.81 4.16
C LYS A 11 -23.78 -3.84 3.63
N VAL A 12 -24.11 -5.14 3.61
CA VAL A 12 -23.21 -6.18 3.08
C VAL A 12 -23.05 -6.07 1.56
N GLY A 13 -23.97 -5.38 0.88
CA GLY A 13 -23.90 -5.08 -0.55
C GLY A 13 -23.22 -3.76 -0.93
N VAL A 14 -22.61 -3.04 0.01
CA VAL A 14 -22.01 -1.72 -0.25
C VAL A 14 -20.63 -1.91 -0.86
N ASP A 15 -20.58 -1.74 -2.17
CA ASP A 15 -19.40 -1.54 -3.01
C ASP A 15 -18.17 -2.36 -2.57
N LYS A 16 -18.14 -3.63 -2.98
CA LYS A 16 -16.86 -4.28 -3.28
C LYS A 16 -16.20 -3.42 -4.35
N ASN A 17 -15.37 -2.48 -3.91
CA ASN A 17 -14.59 -1.57 -4.72
C ASN A 17 -14.12 -2.34 -5.97
N LYS A 18 -14.72 -2.08 -7.15
CA LYS A 18 -14.74 -3.01 -8.30
C LYS A 18 -13.35 -3.50 -8.71
N TYR A 19 -12.33 -2.72 -8.38
CA TYR A 19 -10.93 -2.93 -8.73
C TYR A 19 -10.05 -3.44 -7.57
N VAL A 20 -10.54 -3.41 -6.32
CA VAL A 20 -9.81 -3.86 -5.12
C VAL A 20 -10.48 -5.12 -4.58
N SER A 21 -9.97 -6.26 -5.03
CA SER A 21 -10.43 -7.60 -4.66
C SER A 21 -9.51 -8.31 -3.65
N LYS A 22 -8.28 -7.81 -3.48
CA LYS A 22 -7.23 -8.39 -2.64
C LYS A 22 -6.61 -7.31 -1.76
N GLU A 23 -6.19 -7.70 -0.56
CA GLU A 23 -5.57 -6.79 0.42
C GLU A 23 -4.33 -6.08 -0.16
N TYR A 24 -3.48 -6.78 -0.93
CA TYR A 24 -2.30 -6.14 -1.53
C TYR A 24 -2.65 -5.05 -2.55
N GLN A 25 -3.85 -5.08 -3.15
CA GLN A 25 -4.31 -4.03 -4.06
C GLN A 25 -4.67 -2.76 -3.28
N ASP A 26 -5.39 -2.92 -2.16
CA ASP A 26 -5.71 -1.82 -1.25
C ASP A 26 -4.43 -1.20 -0.68
N TYR A 27 -3.57 -2.06 -0.14
CA TYR A 27 -2.30 -1.63 0.45
C TYR A 27 -1.42 -0.88 -0.54
N GLY A 28 -1.19 -1.45 -1.73
CA GLY A 28 -0.35 -0.82 -2.73
C GLY A 28 -0.92 0.51 -3.22
N TYR A 29 -2.24 0.61 -3.34
CA TYR A 29 -2.90 1.87 -3.68
C TYR A 29 -2.71 2.91 -2.57
N ARG A 30 -3.01 2.56 -1.32
CA ARG A 30 -2.81 3.45 -0.17
C ARG A 30 -1.37 3.92 -0.04
N LEU A 31 -0.41 3.01 -0.20
CA LEU A 31 1.01 3.33 -0.17
C LEU A 31 1.37 4.36 -1.25
N ALA A 32 0.87 4.19 -2.48
CA ALA A 32 1.08 5.17 -3.54
C ALA A 32 0.52 6.56 -3.18
N MET A 33 -0.67 6.61 -2.59
CA MET A 33 -1.30 7.86 -2.15
C MET A 33 -0.50 8.54 -1.03
N GLU A 34 -0.08 7.79 -0.02
CA GLU A 34 0.70 8.29 1.12
C GLU A 34 2.07 8.83 0.69
N LEU A 35 2.68 8.22 -0.33
CA LEU A 35 3.94 8.68 -0.92
C LEU A 35 3.78 9.83 -1.91
N GLY A 36 2.54 10.25 -2.21
CA GLY A 36 2.24 11.28 -3.20
C GLY A 36 2.55 10.85 -4.64
N ASP A 37 2.57 9.54 -4.91
CA ASP A 37 3.01 8.95 -6.17
C ASP A 37 1.92 8.09 -6.84
N GLU A 38 0.70 8.65 -6.91
CA GLU A 38 -0.48 7.97 -7.45
C GLU A 38 -0.29 7.53 -8.92
N ARG A 39 0.50 8.29 -9.69
CA ARG A 39 0.79 7.99 -11.10
C ARG A 39 1.42 6.60 -11.26
N HIS A 40 2.15 6.13 -10.25
CA HIS A 40 2.77 4.81 -10.23
C HIS A 40 2.04 3.79 -9.34
N LYS A 41 0.76 3.99 -8.99
CA LYS A 41 -0.01 3.05 -8.14
C LYS A 41 0.12 1.56 -8.54
N SER A 42 0.13 1.26 -9.84
CA SER A 42 0.30 -0.10 -10.35
C SER A 42 1.64 -0.74 -9.95
N LEU A 43 2.70 0.07 -9.84
CA LEU A 43 4.00 -0.38 -9.34
C LEU A 43 3.92 -0.74 -7.85
N TYR A 44 3.34 0.11 -7.02
CA TYR A 44 3.18 -0.16 -5.59
C TYR A 44 2.27 -1.36 -5.32
N ILE A 45 1.19 -1.54 -6.09
CA ILE A 45 0.35 -2.75 -6.04
C ILE A 45 1.15 -4.01 -6.41
N LYS A 46 2.01 -3.93 -7.43
CA LYS A 46 2.89 -5.05 -7.79
C LYS A 46 3.87 -5.36 -6.66
N LEU A 47 4.50 -4.34 -6.08
CA LEU A 47 5.42 -4.51 -4.94
C LEU A 47 4.70 -5.14 -3.74
N ALA A 48 3.50 -4.66 -3.41
CA ALA A 48 2.67 -5.21 -2.34
C ALA A 48 2.28 -6.68 -2.55
N LYS A 49 2.18 -7.13 -3.81
CA LYS A 49 1.89 -8.51 -4.17
C LYS A 49 3.10 -9.43 -4.04
N THR A 50 4.31 -8.92 -4.32
CA THR A 50 5.51 -9.77 -4.51
C THR A 50 6.56 -9.63 -3.42
N ALA A 51 6.60 -8.49 -2.71
CA ALA A 51 7.55 -8.23 -1.65
C ALA A 51 6.93 -8.51 -0.28
N ASP A 52 7.79 -8.83 0.69
CA ASP A 52 7.39 -9.01 2.09
C ASP A 52 6.81 -7.70 2.66
N ARG A 53 5.61 -7.78 3.26
CA ARG A 53 4.93 -6.66 3.91
C ARG A 53 5.81 -5.98 4.95
N ALA A 54 6.61 -6.72 5.70
CA ALA A 54 7.51 -6.16 6.71
C ALA A 54 8.56 -5.22 6.09
N VAL A 55 9.08 -5.57 4.92
CA VAL A 55 10.05 -4.73 4.19
C VAL A 55 9.38 -3.45 3.67
N LEU A 56 8.15 -3.56 3.16
CA LEU A 56 7.39 -2.41 2.67
C LEU A 56 7.05 -1.45 3.80
N GLU A 57 6.59 -1.95 4.96
CA GLU A 57 6.31 -1.13 6.14
C GLU A 57 7.56 -0.43 6.67
N GLN A 58 8.69 -1.11 6.71
CA GLN A 58 9.96 -0.51 7.13
C GLN A 58 10.37 0.65 6.21
N CYS A 59 10.22 0.47 4.88
CA CYS A 59 10.48 1.54 3.92
C CYS A 59 9.48 2.67 4.06
N ARG A 60 8.20 2.35 4.22
CA ARG A 60 7.10 3.29 4.38
C ARG A 60 7.31 4.19 5.60
N SER A 61 7.54 3.62 6.78
CA SER A 61 7.80 4.38 8.01
C SER A 61 8.98 5.33 7.83
N PHE A 62 10.11 4.82 7.30
CA PHE A 62 11.30 5.63 7.05
C PHE A 62 11.03 6.83 6.13
N VAL A 63 10.24 6.64 5.07
CA VAL A 63 9.95 7.72 4.11
C VAL A 63 8.93 8.71 4.66
N LEU A 64 7.93 8.24 5.41
CA LEU A 64 6.91 9.10 5.98
C LEU A 64 7.52 10.10 6.98
N ASP A 65 8.47 9.64 7.79
CA ASP A 65 9.22 10.47 8.75
C ASP A 65 10.22 11.43 8.08
N SER A 66 10.46 11.29 6.78
CA SER A 66 11.40 12.14 6.03
C SER A 66 10.75 13.43 5.50
N ASN A 67 11.57 14.48 5.39
CA ASN A 67 11.22 15.72 4.70
C ASN A 67 11.56 15.70 3.20
N ALA A 68 11.69 14.51 2.60
CA ALA A 68 12.06 14.39 1.20
C ALA A 68 11.00 14.99 0.27
N HIS A 69 11.46 15.77 -0.71
CA HIS A 69 10.57 16.36 -1.72
C HIS A 69 9.89 15.28 -2.60
N ASN A 70 10.61 14.21 -2.93
CA ASN A 70 10.08 13.07 -3.67
C ASN A 70 10.13 11.80 -2.82
N LYS A 71 9.02 11.53 -2.13
CA LYS A 71 8.87 10.36 -1.25
C LYS A 71 8.84 9.04 -2.02
N GLY A 72 8.24 8.99 -3.21
CA GLY A 72 8.25 7.79 -4.06
C GLY A 72 9.66 7.35 -4.47
N ALA A 73 10.51 8.29 -4.89
CA ALA A 73 11.90 8.00 -5.23
C ALA A 73 12.72 7.52 -4.02
N LEU A 74 12.53 8.17 -2.85
CA LEU A 74 13.20 7.76 -1.62
C LEU A 74 12.77 6.35 -1.18
N PHE A 75 11.48 6.02 -1.35
CA PHE A 75 10.97 4.68 -1.07
C PHE A 75 11.66 3.62 -1.93
N MET A 76 11.78 3.84 -3.23
CA MET A 76 12.45 2.91 -4.15
C MET A 76 13.94 2.76 -3.81
N TRP A 77 14.62 3.86 -3.49
CA TRP A 77 16.01 3.83 -3.04
C TRP A 77 16.16 3.01 -1.74
N LYS A 78 15.30 3.24 -0.75
CA LYS A 78 15.35 2.52 0.53
C LYS A 78 15.11 1.02 0.37
N MET A 79 14.15 0.66 -0.47
CA MET A 79 13.90 -0.73 -0.84
C MET A 79 15.14 -1.39 -1.48
N LYS A 80 15.83 -0.69 -2.38
CA LYS A 80 17.07 -1.18 -3.00
C LYS A 80 18.17 -1.39 -1.95
N GLN A 81 18.39 -0.39 -1.08
CA GLN A 81 19.37 -0.48 0.01
C GLN A 81 19.14 -1.70 0.91
N LEU A 82 17.90 -1.97 1.32
CA LEU A 82 17.59 -3.12 2.17
C LEU A 82 17.82 -4.46 1.46
N ARG A 83 17.61 -4.52 0.14
CA ARG A 83 17.91 -5.73 -0.65
C ARG A 83 19.40 -5.97 -0.77
N GLU A 84 20.19 -4.94 -1.01
CA GLU A 84 21.66 -5.03 -1.10
C GLU A 84 22.28 -5.42 0.24
N ASN A 85 21.80 -4.84 1.35
CA ASN A 85 22.25 -5.20 2.70
C ASN A 85 21.95 -6.67 3.07
N LYS A 86 20.91 -7.27 2.49
CA LYS A 86 20.61 -8.71 2.65
C LYS A 86 21.49 -9.60 1.78
N ALA A 87 21.98 -9.11 0.64
CA ALA A 87 22.80 -9.88 -0.31
C ALA A 87 24.30 -9.82 -0.01
N GLY A 88 24.77 -8.76 0.67
CA GLY A 88 26.16 -8.61 1.12
C GLY A 88 26.48 -9.25 2.48
N LYS A 89 25.54 -10.01 3.05
CA LYS A 89 25.74 -10.88 4.22
C LYS A 89 25.65 -12.33 3.79
#